data_AF-A0A971QAF0-F1
#
_entry.id   AF-A0A971QAF0-F1
#
_cell.length_a   1.000
_cell.length_b   1.000
_cell.length_c   1.000
_cell.angle_alpha   90.00
_cell.angle_beta   90.00
_cell.angle_gamma   90.00
#
_symmetry.space_group_name_H-M   'P 1'
#
loop_
_entity.id
_entity.type
_entity.pdbx_description
1 polymer ?
#
loop_
_entity_poly.entity_id
_entity_poly.type
_entity_poly.pdbx_seq_one_letter_code
_entity_poly.pdbx_strand_id
1 'polypeptide(L)'
;MGLVYEDDLADKYAVWATDAPENAAVVYKDRDSSGATEVVPAMVFAYGWNKDFIIAKQHPPYPKESHRIDKNTTYWYLIEVARRKVHGPLSEDKFRELRNELRVPSKLAFTRTIQGSL
;
A
#
# COMPACT_ATOMS: atom_id res chain seq x y z
N MET A 1 10.19 12.95 16.03
CA MET A 1 8.86 12.33 16.02
C MET A 1 9.02 10.96 15.41
N GLY A 2 8.48 9.91 16.05
CA GLY A 2 8.59 8.53 15.58
C GLY A 2 7.35 8.12 14.79
N LEU A 3 7.40 6.94 14.16
CA LEU A 3 6.24 6.37 13.47
C LEU A 3 5.16 6.00 14.49
N VAL A 4 3.90 6.33 14.20
CA VAL A 4 2.74 5.87 14.97
C VAL A 4 2.27 4.48 14.51
N TYR A 5 2.67 4.08 13.31
CA TYR A 5 2.43 2.76 12.76
C TYR A 5 3.62 2.29 11.94
N GLU A 6 4.02 1.03 12.15
CA GLU A 6 5.02 0.34 11.36
C GLU A 6 4.69 -1.15 11.27
N ASP A 7 4.65 -1.70 10.04
CA ASP A 7 4.55 -3.13 9.78
C ASP A 7 5.53 -3.52 8.68
N ASP A 8 6.48 -4.39 9.00
CA ASP A 8 7.48 -4.88 8.05
C ASP A 8 6.87 -5.90 7.09
N LEU A 9 7.11 -5.69 5.79
CA LEU A 9 6.64 -6.58 4.73
C LEU A 9 7.80 -7.44 4.20
N ALA A 10 7.75 -7.83 2.92
CA ALA A 10 8.83 -8.55 2.27
C ALA A 10 9.97 -7.62 1.83
N ASP A 11 11.20 -8.13 1.82
CA ASP A 11 12.43 -7.36 1.56
C ASP A 11 12.53 -6.13 2.48
N LYS A 12 12.57 -4.92 1.92
CA LYS A 12 12.59 -3.67 2.70
C LYS A 12 11.30 -2.88 2.57
N TYR A 13 10.26 -3.50 2.07
CA TYR A 13 8.96 -2.86 2.06
C TYR A 13 8.40 -2.85 3.47
N ALA A 14 7.72 -1.76 3.82
CA ALA A 14 6.99 -1.62 5.06
C ALA A 14 5.73 -0.79 4.83
N VAL A 15 4.78 -0.88 5.77
CA VAL A 15 3.72 0.11 5.90
C VAL A 15 4.08 1.02 7.06
N TRP A 16 4.20 2.33 6.78
CA TRP A 16 4.57 3.35 7.76
C TRP A 16 3.48 4.41 7.86
N ALA A 17 3.23 4.91 9.07
CA ALA A 17 2.47 6.12 9.30
C ALA A 17 3.17 7.01 10.34
N THR A 18 3.33 8.30 10.04
CA THR A 18 4.09 9.25 10.86
C THR A 18 3.26 9.95 11.92
N ASP A 19 2.09 10.48 11.56
CA ASP A 19 1.29 11.36 12.43
C ASP A 19 0.02 10.69 12.96
N ALA A 20 -0.67 9.96 12.10
CA ALA A 20 -1.90 9.23 12.42
C ALA A 20 -1.93 7.94 11.61
N PRO A 21 -2.56 6.85 12.12
CA PRO A 21 -2.67 5.59 11.38
C PRO A 21 -3.26 5.74 9.98
N GLU A 22 -4.18 6.69 9.77
CA GLU A 22 -4.75 6.99 8.45
C GLU A 22 -3.71 7.46 7.42
N ASN A 23 -2.61 8.08 7.85
CA ASN A 23 -1.52 8.51 6.97
C ASN A 23 -0.61 7.34 6.54
N ALA A 24 -1.07 6.09 6.70
CA ALA A 24 -0.30 4.92 6.32
C ALA A 24 -0.03 4.89 4.81
N ALA A 25 1.24 4.64 4.47
CA ALA A 25 1.73 4.48 3.10
C ALA A 25 2.56 3.19 3.02
N VAL A 26 2.62 2.57 1.83
CA VAL A 26 3.63 1.53 1.59
C VAL A 26 4.92 2.24 1.20
N VAL A 27 6.01 1.91 1.86
CA VAL A 27 7.33 2.51 1.65
C VAL A 27 8.38 1.45 1.36
N TYR A 28 9.51 1.87 0.80
CA TYR A 28 10.73 1.07 0.70
C TYR A 28 11.83 1.70 1.55
N LYS A 29 12.29 1.00 2.59
CA LYS A 29 13.26 1.51 3.55
C LYS A 29 14.64 1.68 2.93
N ASP A 30 15.31 2.79 3.28
CA ASP A 30 16.70 3.02 2.96
C ASP A 30 17.59 2.12 3.83
N ARG A 31 18.75 1.67 3.31
CA ARG A 31 19.67 0.80 4.08
C ARG A 31 20.47 1.55 5.13
N ASP A 32 20.78 2.81 4.83
CA ASP A 32 21.83 3.56 5.52
C ASP A 32 21.26 4.77 6.30
N SER A 33 19.93 4.86 6.39
CA SER A 33 19.25 5.95 7.07
C SER A 33 17.95 5.47 7.71
N SER A 34 17.36 6.30 8.57
CA SER A 34 16.00 6.11 9.07
C SER A 34 14.91 6.58 8.08
N GLY A 35 15.28 6.77 6.81
CA GLY A 35 14.40 7.22 5.73
C GLY A 35 13.76 6.06 4.98
N ALA A 36 12.74 6.39 4.20
CA ALA A 36 12.13 5.49 3.25
C ALA A 36 11.55 6.29 2.07
N THR A 37 11.46 5.63 0.92
CA THR A 37 10.79 6.19 -0.26
C THR A 37 9.35 5.69 -0.32
N GLU A 38 8.40 6.59 -0.56
CA GLU A 38 6.99 6.22 -0.76
C GLU A 38 6.83 5.39 -2.05
N VAL A 39 6.05 4.31 -1.95
CA VAL A 39 5.80 3.33 -3.02
C VAL A 39 4.32 3.29 -3.38
N VAL A 40 3.46 3.25 -2.36
CA VAL A 40 2.01 3.47 -2.48
C VAL A 40 1.69 4.68 -1.62
N PRO A 41 1.03 5.71 -2.17
CA PRO A 41 0.70 6.91 -1.44
C PRO A 41 -0.09 6.67 -0.16
N ALA A 42 -0.02 7.64 0.76
CA ALA A 42 -0.78 7.66 2.00
C ALA A 42 -2.29 7.35 1.82
N MET A 43 -2.95 7.05 2.94
CA MET A 43 -4.34 6.56 3.01
C MET A 43 -4.50 5.10 2.57
N VAL A 44 -3.44 4.29 2.75
CA VAL A 44 -3.53 2.83 2.67
C VAL A 44 -4.34 2.33 3.85
N PHE A 45 -5.44 1.62 3.58
CA PHE A 45 -6.33 1.13 4.65
C PHE A 45 -6.38 -0.39 4.75
N ALA A 46 -5.92 -1.11 3.72
CA ALA A 46 -5.83 -2.56 3.73
C ALA A 46 -4.68 -3.05 2.86
N TYR A 47 -3.97 -4.07 3.34
CA TYR A 47 -2.85 -4.65 2.61
C TYR A 47 -2.61 -6.12 2.99
N GLY A 48 -1.78 -6.78 2.20
CA GLY A 48 -1.34 -8.16 2.41
C GLY A 48 -0.10 -8.43 1.58
N TRP A 49 0.72 -9.38 2.01
CA TRP A 49 1.96 -9.69 1.31
C TRP A 49 2.37 -11.14 1.46
N ASN A 50 3.27 -11.56 0.57
CA ASN A 50 4.13 -12.71 0.73
C ASN A 50 5.53 -12.32 0.25
N LYS A 51 6.44 -13.30 0.11
CA LYS A 51 7.82 -13.04 -0.33
C LYS A 51 7.95 -12.47 -1.75
N ASP A 52 6.95 -12.67 -2.60
CA ASP A 52 7.02 -12.36 -4.04
C ASP A 52 6.18 -11.11 -4.40
N PHE A 53 5.08 -10.88 -3.67
CA PHE A 53 4.09 -9.84 -3.96
C PHE A 53 3.60 -9.12 -2.71
N ILE A 54 3.29 -7.84 -2.87
CA ILE A 54 2.52 -7.03 -1.92
C ILE A 54 1.28 -6.50 -2.64
N ILE A 55 0.13 -6.53 -1.97
CA ILE A 55 -1.13 -5.95 -2.44
C ILE A 55 -1.61 -4.92 -1.44
N ALA A 56 -2.12 -3.78 -1.93
CA ALA A 56 -2.62 -2.70 -1.09
C ALA A 56 -3.87 -2.06 -1.68
N LYS A 57 -4.71 -1.50 -0.80
CA LYS A 57 -5.86 -0.66 -1.13
C LYS A 57 -5.66 0.72 -0.50
N GLN A 58 -6.04 1.75 -1.24
CA GLN A 58 -5.91 3.14 -0.86
C GLN A 58 -7.21 3.89 -1.14
N HIS A 59 -7.56 4.86 -0.29
CA HIS A 59 -8.53 5.90 -0.63
C HIS A 59 -7.78 7.15 -1.11
N PRO A 60 -8.01 7.63 -2.35
CA PRO A 60 -7.30 8.79 -2.84
C PRO A 60 -7.83 10.09 -2.23
N PRO A 61 -7.04 11.17 -2.24
CA PRO A 61 -7.56 12.50 -2.00
C PRO A 61 -8.52 12.94 -3.13
N TYR A 62 -9.43 13.86 -2.83
CA TYR A 62 -10.23 14.50 -3.88
C TYR A 62 -9.32 15.31 -4.84
N PRO A 63 -9.53 15.25 -6.17
CA PRO A 63 -8.61 15.87 -7.15
C PRO A 63 -8.35 17.37 -6.96
N LYS A 64 -9.28 18.10 -6.35
CA LYS A 64 -9.19 19.56 -6.12
C LYS A 64 -9.11 19.94 -4.64
N GLU A 65 -9.21 18.96 -3.73
CA GLU A 65 -9.28 19.16 -2.29
C GLU A 65 -8.40 18.11 -1.61
N SER A 66 -7.07 18.24 -1.74
CA SER A 66 -6.12 17.21 -1.30
C SER A 66 -6.14 16.91 0.21
N HIS A 67 -6.71 17.81 1.01
CA HIS A 67 -6.93 17.65 2.44
C HIS A 67 -8.18 16.80 2.75
N ARG A 68 -9.01 16.48 1.76
CA ARG A 68 -10.19 15.62 1.89
C ARG A 68 -9.95 14.31 1.17
N ILE A 69 -10.27 13.22 1.85
CA ILE A 69 -10.12 11.87 1.32
C ILE A 69 -11.44 11.39 0.72
N ASP A 70 -11.40 10.90 -0.51
CA ASP A 70 -12.54 10.28 -1.18
C ASP A 70 -12.66 8.81 -0.76
N LYS A 71 -13.44 8.57 0.27
CA LYS A 71 -13.71 7.21 0.78
C LYS A 71 -14.61 6.37 -0.14
N ASN A 72 -15.24 6.98 -1.14
CA ASN A 72 -16.08 6.24 -2.10
C ASN A 72 -15.26 5.66 -3.25
N THR A 73 -14.04 6.17 -3.48
CA THR A 73 -13.11 5.62 -4.45
C THR A 73 -12.09 4.74 -3.74
N THR A 74 -11.90 3.53 -4.22
CA THR A 74 -10.77 2.69 -3.82
C THR A 74 -9.82 2.59 -5.00
N TYR A 75 -8.52 2.67 -4.72
CA TYR A 75 -7.48 2.29 -5.66
C TYR A 75 -6.76 1.05 -5.17
N TRP A 76 -6.40 0.19 -6.11
CA TRP A 76 -5.70 -1.06 -5.86
C TRP A 76 -4.27 -0.97 -6.38
N TYR A 77 -3.35 -1.56 -5.63
CA TYR A 77 -1.93 -1.64 -5.97
C TYR A 77 -1.43 -3.07 -5.85
N LEU A 78 -0.50 -3.43 -6.75
CA LEU A 78 0.23 -4.70 -6.75
C LEU A 78 1.71 -4.40 -6.94
N ILE A 79 2.56 -4.91 -6.07
CA ILE A 79 4.02 -4.74 -6.13
C ILE A 79 4.67 -6.11 -6.36
N GLU A 80 5.51 -6.22 -7.37
CA GLU A 80 6.41 -7.36 -7.58
C GLU A 80 7.70 -7.12 -6.77
N VAL A 81 7.89 -7.82 -5.64
CA VAL A 81 8.94 -7.55 -4.65
C VAL A 81 10.33 -7.64 -5.27
N ALA A 82 10.63 -8.76 -5.95
CA ALA A 82 11.95 -9.00 -6.53
C ALA A 82 12.33 -8.01 -7.64
N ARG A 83 11.34 -7.51 -8.39
CA ARG A 83 11.53 -6.57 -9.50
C ARG A 83 11.40 -5.11 -9.09
N ARG A 84 10.96 -4.86 -7.85
CA ARG A 84 10.57 -3.55 -7.33
C ARG A 84 9.62 -2.80 -8.25
N LYS A 85 8.73 -3.53 -8.91
CA LYS A 85 7.78 -2.96 -9.87
C LYS A 85 6.44 -2.73 -9.18
N VAL A 86 5.96 -1.49 -9.23
CA VAL A 86 4.67 -1.08 -8.69
C VAL A 86 3.67 -0.97 -9.83
N HIS A 87 2.48 -1.55 -9.63
CA HIS A 87 1.36 -1.42 -10.53
C HIS A 87 0.21 -0.74 -9.79
N GLY A 88 -0.13 0.47 -10.22
CA GLY A 88 -1.25 1.24 -9.68
C GLY A 88 -1.07 2.74 -9.86
N PRO A 89 -2.08 3.55 -9.47
CA PRO A 89 -3.39 3.10 -8.99
C PRO A 89 -4.20 2.35 -10.05
N LEU A 90 -4.83 1.25 -9.68
CA LEU A 90 -5.72 0.45 -10.54
C LEU A 90 -7.16 0.54 -10.06
N SER A 91 -8.12 0.28 -10.96
CA SER A 91 -9.48 -0.13 -10.57
C SER A 91 -9.50 -1.59 -10.10
N GLU A 92 -10.59 -2.02 -9.48
CA GLU A 92 -10.73 -3.40 -9.01
C GLU A 92 -10.59 -4.43 -10.13
N ASP A 93 -11.25 -4.18 -11.27
CA ASP A 93 -11.21 -5.09 -12.43
C ASP A 93 -9.80 -5.21 -12.99
N LYS A 94 -9.09 -4.08 -13.15
CA LYS A 94 -7.69 -4.09 -13.62
C LYS A 94 -6.74 -4.77 -12.63
N PHE A 95 -6.99 -4.62 -11.33
CA PHE A 95 -6.24 -5.37 -10.33
C PHE A 95 -6.50 -6.88 -10.41
N ARG A 96 -7.75 -7.30 -10.62
CA ARG A 96 -8.10 -8.73 -10.79
C ARG A 96 -7.49 -9.32 -12.05
N GLU A 97 -7.56 -8.60 -13.17
CA GLU A 97 -6.89 -8.97 -14.44
C GLU A 97 -5.38 -9.16 -14.22
N LEU A 98 -4.72 -8.15 -13.65
CA LEU A 98 -3.27 -8.18 -13.44
C LEU A 98 -2.84 -9.29 -12.47
N ARG A 99 -3.62 -9.57 -11.42
CA ARG A 99 -3.36 -10.70 -10.53
C ARG A 99 -3.33 -12.02 -11.27
N ASN A 100 -4.22 -12.20 -12.24
CA ASN A 100 -4.25 -13.42 -13.06
C ASN A 100 -3.06 -13.46 -14.02
N GLU A 101 -2.75 -12.36 -14.71
CA GLU A 101 -1.62 -12.25 -15.64
C GLU A 101 -0.28 -12.56 -14.96
N LEU A 102 -0.06 -12.00 -13.76
CA LEU A 102 1.15 -12.20 -12.97
C LEU A 102 1.13 -13.49 -12.15
N ARG A 103 0.05 -14.29 -12.25
CA ARG A 103 -0.15 -15.54 -11.48
C ARG A 103 0.03 -15.35 -9.97
N VAL A 104 -0.47 -14.23 -9.45
CA VAL A 104 -0.47 -13.96 -8.01
C VAL A 104 -1.26 -15.06 -7.31
N PRO A 105 -0.70 -15.72 -6.27
CA PRO A 105 -1.40 -16.79 -5.57
C PRO A 105 -2.78 -16.34 -5.08
N SER A 106 -3.81 -17.16 -5.34
CA SER A 106 -5.18 -16.87 -4.90
C SER A 106 -5.29 -16.73 -3.38
N LYS A 107 -4.44 -17.46 -2.63
CA LYS A 107 -4.34 -17.37 -1.17
C LYS A 107 -3.77 -16.03 -0.65
N LEU A 108 -3.14 -15.21 -1.51
CA LEU A 108 -2.68 -13.89 -1.09
C LEU A 108 -3.89 -12.97 -0.93
N ALA A 109 -4.26 -12.71 0.32
CA ALA A 109 -5.41 -11.91 0.70
C ALA A 109 -4.99 -10.63 1.43
N PHE A 110 -5.90 -9.67 1.53
CA PHE A 110 -5.73 -8.50 2.39
C PHE A 110 -5.95 -8.95 3.85
N THR A 111 -4.86 -9.14 4.60
CA THR A 111 -4.88 -9.69 5.96
C THR A 111 -4.68 -8.64 7.04
N ARG A 112 -4.27 -7.43 6.66
CA ARG A 112 -4.14 -6.28 7.55
C ARG A 112 -5.11 -5.19 7.13
N THR A 113 -5.72 -4.57 8.14
CA THR A 113 -6.56 -3.38 8.01
C THR A 113 -6.10 -2.36 9.04
N ILE A 114 -6.09 -1.09 8.65
CA ILE A 114 -5.70 0.00 9.55
C ILE A 114 -6.97 0.67 10.05
N GLN A 115 -7.25 0.51 11.34
CA GLN A 115 -8.39 1.15 11.98
C GLN A 115 -8.13 2.67 12.10
N GLY A 116 -9.13 3.47 11.72
CA GLY A 116 -9.02 4.93 11.68
C GLY A 116 -9.34 5.53 10.30
N SER A 117 -9.33 4.73 9.23
CA SER A 117 -9.82 5.14 7.91
C SER A 117 -11.36 5.14 7.79
N LEU A 118 -12.07 5.08 8.92
CA LEU A 118 -13.54 5.00 9.03
C LEU A 118 -14.18 6.37 8.79
#